data_AF-A0A9D1YVC8-F1
#
_entry.id   AF-A0A9D1YVC8-F1
#
_cell.length_a   1.000
_cell.length_b   1.000
_cell.length_c   1.000
_cell.angle_alpha   90.00
_cell.angle_beta   90.00
_cell.angle_gamma   90.00
#
_symmetry.space_group_name_H-M   'P 1'
#
loop_
_entity.id
_entity.type
_entity.pdbx_description
1 polymer ?
#
loop_
_entity_poly.entity_id
_entity_poly.type
_entity_poly.pdbx_seq_one_letter_code
_entity_poly.pdbx_strand_id
1 'polypeptide(L)'
;MIGEAQETPDKACEKARRELEEYMHGELCAEDASDIRAHLDGCQECRDEHTVGVTLSSALKDACKEAAPEQLRDRILDAIREAQAGHN
;
A
#
# COMPACT_ATOMS: atom_id res chain seq x y z
N MET A 1 0.25 -32.95 -23.54
CA MET A 1 0.89 -31.68 -23.88
C MET A 1 0.19 -30.61 -23.06
N ILE A 2 0.76 -30.24 -21.92
CA ILE A 2 0.29 -29.13 -21.10
C ILE A 2 0.73 -27.85 -21.81
N GLY A 3 -0.23 -27.11 -22.35
CA GLY A 3 0.03 -25.80 -22.95
C GLY A 3 0.22 -24.79 -21.83
N GLU A 4 1.42 -24.25 -21.73
CA GLU A 4 1.74 -23.09 -20.91
C GLU A 4 0.94 -21.90 -21.48
N ALA A 5 -0.15 -21.55 -20.80
CA ALA A 5 -0.96 -20.40 -21.14
C ALA A 5 -0.16 -19.13 -20.82
N GLN A 6 0.54 -18.60 -21.82
CA GLN A 6 1.19 -17.30 -21.76
C GLN A 6 0.15 -16.25 -21.34
N GLU A 7 0.43 -15.57 -20.23
CA GLU A 7 -0.39 -14.49 -19.69
C GLU A 7 -0.35 -13.28 -20.64
N THR A 8 -1.51 -12.85 -21.11
CA THR A 8 -1.64 -11.64 -21.92
C THR A 8 -1.61 -10.41 -21.00
N PRO A 9 -1.05 -9.27 -21.44
CA PRO A 9 -0.95 -8.05 -20.60
C PRO A 9 -2.29 -7.61 -20.01
N ASP A 10 -3.37 -7.84 -20.75
CA ASP A 10 -4.75 -7.59 -20.33
C ASP A 10 -5.19 -8.43 -19.10
N LYS A 11 -4.78 -9.71 -19.02
CA LYS A 11 -5.10 -10.59 -17.89
C LYS A 11 -4.26 -10.27 -16.66
N ALA A 12 -3.01 -9.88 -16.87
CA ALA A 12 -2.15 -9.40 -15.79
C ALA A 12 -2.71 -8.11 -15.17
N CYS A 13 -3.21 -7.18 -16.00
CA CYS A 13 -3.91 -5.98 -15.52
C CYS A 13 -5.18 -6.34 -14.73
N GLU A 14 -6.03 -7.25 -15.22
CA GLU A 14 -7.22 -7.70 -14.46
C GLU A 14 -6.86 -8.28 -13.09
N LYS A 15 -5.81 -9.12 -13.03
CA LYS A 15 -5.33 -9.68 -11.76
C LYS A 15 -4.83 -8.58 -10.82
N ALA A 16 -3.96 -7.70 -11.32
CA ALA A 16 -3.41 -6.60 -10.55
C ALA A 16 -4.50 -5.68 -10.00
N ARG A 17 -5.53 -5.34 -10.79
CA ARG A 17 -6.68 -4.53 -10.36
C ARG A 17 -7.52 -5.21 -9.28
N ARG A 18 -7.72 -6.52 -9.38
CA ARG A 18 -8.47 -7.30 -8.40
C ARG A 18 -7.76 -7.35 -7.04
N GLU A 19 -6.45 -7.51 -7.05
CA GLU A 19 -5.61 -7.60 -5.85
C GLU A 19 -5.14 -6.20 -5.37
N LEU A 20 -5.45 -5.13 -6.11
CA LEU A 20 -4.95 -3.78 -5.86
C LEU A 20 -5.43 -3.23 -4.52
N GLU A 21 -6.68 -3.51 -4.15
CA GLU A 21 -7.23 -3.09 -2.86
C GLU A 21 -6.47 -3.79 -1.71
N GLU A 22 -6.29 -5.11 -1.78
CA GLU A 22 -5.53 -5.87 -0.79
C GLU A 22 -4.07 -5.40 -0.70
N TYR A 23 -3.45 -5.03 -1.83
CA TYR A 23 -2.12 -4.40 -1.87
C TYR A 23 -2.10 -3.05 -1.14
N MET A 24 -3.09 -2.18 -1.38
CA MET A 24 -3.18 -0.88 -0.74
C MET A 24 -3.39 -0.97 0.78
N HIS A 25 -4.13 -1.99 1.23
CA HIS A 25 -4.38 -2.25 2.63
C HIS A 25 -3.25 -3.03 3.32
N GLY A 26 -2.27 -3.54 2.55
CA GLY A 26 -1.14 -4.31 3.07
C GLY A 26 -1.53 -5.72 3.52
N GLU A 27 -2.59 -6.27 2.94
CA GLU A 27 -3.16 -7.59 3.28
C GLU A 27 -2.58 -8.72 2.41
N LEU A 28 -1.73 -8.38 1.44
CA LEU A 28 -1.03 -9.35 0.59
C LEU A 28 0.25 -9.88 1.22
N CYS A 29 0.61 -11.11 0.84
CA CYS A 29 1.92 -11.68 1.10
C CYS A 29 3.01 -10.89 0.36
N ALA A 30 4.25 -10.97 0.86
CA ALA A 30 5.38 -10.22 0.30
C ALA A 30 5.66 -10.55 -1.19
N GLU A 31 5.41 -11.80 -1.59
CA GLU A 31 5.57 -12.26 -2.98
C GLU A 31 4.54 -11.58 -3.90
N ASP A 32 3.25 -11.70 -3.57
CA ASP A 32 2.16 -11.08 -4.34
C ASP A 32 2.27 -9.55 -4.40
N ALA A 33 2.68 -8.93 -3.29
CA ALA A 33 2.91 -7.49 -3.23
C ALA A 33 4.08 -7.05 -4.13
N SER A 34 5.11 -7.89 -4.29
CA SER A 34 6.23 -7.62 -5.21
C SER A 34 5.79 -7.71 -6.66
N ASP A 35 4.94 -8.68 -7.01
CA ASP A 35 4.43 -8.85 -8.37
C ASP A 35 3.54 -7.67 -8.80
N ILE A 36 2.64 -7.22 -7.92
CA ILE A 36 1.82 -6.03 -8.17
C ILE A 36 2.70 -4.79 -8.30
N ARG A 37 3.73 -4.64 -7.48
CA ARG A 37 4.66 -3.51 -7.58
C ARG A 37 5.39 -3.50 -8.92
N ALA A 38 5.87 -4.66 -9.37
CA ALA A 38 6.51 -4.78 -10.69
C ALA A 38 5.54 -4.41 -11.82
N HIS A 39 4.27 -4.82 -11.69
CA HIS A 39 3.22 -4.46 -12.65
C HIS A 39 2.93 -2.95 -12.66
N LEU A 40 2.83 -2.30 -11.50
CA LEU A 40 2.62 -0.86 -11.38
C LEU A 40 3.76 -0.02 -11.98
N ASP A 41 4.97 -0.57 -12.06
CA ASP A 41 6.12 0.09 -12.70
C ASP A 41 6.05 0.01 -14.24
N GLY A 42 5.46 -1.06 -14.77
CA GLY A 42 5.31 -1.30 -16.22
C GLY A 42 3.96 -0.88 -16.83
N CYS A 43 2.93 -0.66 -16.01
CA CYS A 43 1.57 -0.38 -16.45
C CYS A 43 1.04 0.94 -15.90
N GLN A 44 0.85 1.91 -16.80
CA GLN A 44 0.34 3.25 -16.45
C GLN A 44 -1.12 3.18 -15.96
N GLU A 45 -1.97 2.36 -16.57
CA GLU A 45 -3.39 2.27 -16.21
C GLU A 45 -3.60 1.80 -14.76
N CYS A 46 -2.89 0.74 -14.35
CA CYS A 46 -2.95 0.24 -12.98
C CYS A 46 -2.36 1.25 -11.98
N ARG A 47 -1.35 2.02 -12.39
CA ARG A 47 -0.76 3.09 -11.57
C ARG A 47 -1.73 4.25 -11.37
N ASP A 48 -2.47 4.63 -12.39
CA ASP A 48 -3.52 5.64 -12.30
C ASP A 48 -4.64 5.18 -11.35
N GLU A 49 -5.12 3.94 -11.45
CA GLU A 49 -6.11 3.37 -10.52
C GLU A 49 -5.60 3.36 -9.07
N HIS A 50 -4.36 2.93 -8.85
CA HIS A 50 -3.74 2.97 -7.52
C HIS A 50 -3.68 4.40 -6.97
N THR A 51 -3.34 5.37 -7.82
CA THR A 51 -3.26 6.79 -7.43
C THR A 51 -4.63 7.33 -7.04
N VAL A 52 -5.70 6.96 -7.76
CA VAL A 52 -7.08 7.33 -7.41
C VAL A 52 -7.45 6.76 -6.04
N GLY A 53 -7.17 5.48 -5.80
CA GLY A 53 -7.42 4.84 -4.51
C GLY A 53 -6.70 5.54 -3.36
N VAL A 54 -5.39 5.77 -3.50
CA VAL A 54 -4.59 6.46 -2.48
C VAL A 54 -5.09 7.89 -2.23
N THR A 55 -5.45 8.61 -3.29
CA THR A 55 -5.98 9.98 -3.19
C THR A 55 -7.30 10.00 -2.43
N LEU A 56 -8.21 9.04 -2.70
CA LEU A 56 -9.46 8.90 -1.98
C LEU A 56 -9.23 8.56 -0.51
N SER A 57 -8.38 7.56 -0.21
CA SER A 57 -8.04 7.19 1.16
C SER A 57 -7.39 8.36 1.92
N SER A 58 -6.53 9.13 1.25
CA SER A 58 -5.92 10.31 1.83
C SER A 58 -6.94 11.41 2.09
N ALA A 59 -7.86 11.66 1.16
CA ALA A 59 -8.92 12.65 1.33
C ALA A 59 -9.86 12.29 2.50
N LEU A 60 -10.19 11.00 2.65
CA LEU A 60 -10.95 10.51 3.80
C LEU A 60 -10.19 10.72 5.11
N LYS A 61 -8.88 10.42 5.14
CA LYS A 61 -8.03 10.69 6.32
C LYS A 61 -7.95 12.18 6.66
N ASP A 62 -7.83 13.05 5.66
CA ASP A 62 -7.76 14.50 5.86
C ASP A 62 -9.10 15.09 6.33
N ALA A 63 -10.21 14.56 5.84
CA ALA A 63 -11.55 14.93 6.29
C ALA A 63 -11.83 14.42 7.72
N CYS A 64 -11.33 13.24 8.07
CA CYS A 64 -11.42 12.65 9.40
C CYS A 64 -10.28 13.14 10.31
N LYS A 65 -10.12 14.47 10.43
CA LYS A 65 -9.21 15.13 11.40
C LYS A 65 -9.74 14.99 12.83
N GLU A 66 -9.87 13.75 13.30
CA GLU A 66 -9.95 13.46 14.72
C GLU A 66 -8.54 13.66 15.27
N ALA A 67 -8.29 14.83 15.85
CA ALA A 67 -6.99 15.15 16.42
C ALA A 67 -6.64 14.09 17.48
N ALA A 68 -5.62 13.27 17.19
CA ALA A 68 -5.13 12.30 18.14
C ALA A 68 -4.80 13.02 19.46
N PRO A 69 -5.24 12.50 20.61
CA PRO A 69 -5.09 13.18 21.88
C PRO A 69 -3.62 13.50 22.14
N GLU A 70 -3.33 14.76 22.43
CA GLU A 70 -2.01 15.33 22.67
C GLU A 70 -1.18 14.52 23.67
N GLN A 71 -1.84 13.95 24.68
CA GLN A 71 -1.23 13.05 25.67
C GLN A 71 -0.63 11.78 25.04
N LEU A 72 -1.26 11.22 24.01
CA LEU A 72 -0.74 10.05 23.30
C LEU A 72 0.49 10.43 22.47
N ARG A 73 0.47 11.61 21.83
CA ARG A 73 1.62 12.13 21.09
C ARG A 73 2.83 12.32 21.99
N ASP A 74 2.65 12.95 23.15
CA ASP A 74 3.74 13.20 24.08
C ASP A 74 4.33 11.88 24.62
N ARG A 75 3.47 10.89 24.92
CA ARG A 75 3.92 9.54 25.30
C ARG A 75 4.72 8.83 24.21
N ILE A 76 4.32 8.95 22.94
CA ILE A 76 5.07 8.36 21.81
C ILE A 76 6.42 9.05 21.66
N LEU A 77 6.46 10.38 21.74
CA LEU A 77 7.70 11.15 21.63
C LEU A 77 8.70 10.82 22.74
N ASP A 78 8.23 10.66 23.98
CA ASP A 78 9.08 10.25 25.09
C ASP A 78 9.60 8.82 24.91
N ALA A 79 8.75 7.87 24.50
CA ALA A 79 9.17 6.50 24.21
C ALA A 79 10.24 6.42 23.10
N ILE A 80 10.12 7.25 22.05
CA ILE A 80 11.12 7.34 20.98
C ILE A 80 12.45 7.88 21.54
N ARG A 81 12.42 8.93 22.38
CA ARG A 81 13.63 9.50 22.99
C ARG A 81 14.34 8.49 23.90
N GLU A 82 13.59 7.74 24.71
CA GLU A 82 14.15 6.69 25.56
C GLU A 82 14.80 5.58 24.74
N ALA A 83 14.14 5.13 23.66
CA ALA A 83 14.69 4.13 22.75
C ALA A 83 15.95 4.62 22.01
N GLN A 84 16.06 5.92 21.70
CA GLN A 84 17.25 6.50 21.10
C GLN A 84 18.40 6.69 22.10
N ALA A 85 18.09 7.06 23.35
CA ALA A 85 19.08 7.23 24.41
C ALA A 85 19.73 5.90 24.83
N GLY A 86 19.01 4.78 24.74
CA GLY A 86 19.54 3.44 25.01
C GLY A 86 20.43 2.85 23.91
N HIS A 87 20.55 3.51 22.75
CA HIS A 87 21.40 3.10 21.62
C HIS A 87 22.70 3.92 21.50
N ASN A 88 23.12 4.63 22.56
CA ASN A 88 24.45 5.24 22.69
C ASN A 88 25.27 4.50 23.76
#